data_AF-A0A6J4LR74-F1
#
_entry.id   AF-A0A6J4LR74-F1
#
_cell.length_a   1.000
_cell.length_b   1.000
_cell.length_c   1.000
_cell.angle_alpha   90.00
_cell.angle_beta   90.00
_cell.angle_gamma   90.00
#
_symmetry.space_group_name_H-M   'P 1'
#
loop_
_entity.id
_entity.type
_entity.pdbx_description
1 polymer ?
#
loop_
_entity_poly.entity_id
_entity_poly.type
_entity_poly.pdbx_seq_one_letter_code
_entity_poly.pdbx_strand_id
1 'polypeptide(L)' 'MTTPVVLINVFSVPPHHEAAFVNLWTEALERSKKEPGFIDAKLHKSLDPNARFEFINVAHWESEAAWQAAFDK' A
#
# COMPACT_ATOMS: atom_id res chain seq x y z
N MET A 1 3.99 19.22 15.79
CA MET A 1 4.46 17.82 15.74
C MET A 1 3.47 17.06 14.89
N THR A 2 3.91 16.34 13.87
CA THR A 2 3.05 15.40 13.13
C THR A 2 2.92 14.12 13.94
N THR A 3 1.78 13.43 13.82
CA THR A 3 1.54 12.13 14.47
C THR A 3 1.61 11.06 13.38
N PRO A 4 2.66 10.21 13.37
CA PRO A 4 2.81 9.17 12.37
C PRO A 4 1.62 8.22 12.34
N VAL A 5 1.24 7.79 11.13
CA VAL A 5 0.14 6.85 10.90
C VAL A 5 0.60 5.68 10.04
N VAL A 6 -0.16 4.58 10.12
CA VAL A 6 0.06 3.38 9.32
C VAL A 6 -1.19 3.09 8.51
N LEU A 7 -1.07 3.12 7.19
CA LEU A 7 -2.11 2.67 6.27
C LEU A 7 -1.97 1.16 6.06
N ILE A 8 -3.05 0.41 6.32
CA ILE A 8 -3.13 -1.03 6.09
C ILE A 8 -4.20 -1.29 5.04
N ASN A 9 -3.80 -1.77 3.87
CA ASN A 9 -4.74 -2.20 2.83
C ASN A 9 -4.70 -3.72 2.72
N VAL A 10 -5.86 -4.37 2.84
CA VAL A 10 -6.03 -5.81 2.63
C VAL A 10 -6.67 -6.04 1.27
N PHE A 11 -6.02 -6.83 0.41
CA PHE A 11 -6.47 -7.04 -0.96
C PHE A 11 -6.93 -8.48 -1.16
N SER A 12 -8.16 -8.63 -1.68
CA SER A 12 -8.61 -9.88 -2.26
C SER A 12 -8.42 -9.78 -3.77
N VAL A 13 -7.45 -10.52 -4.29
CA VAL A 13 -7.07 -10.48 -5.71
C VAL A 13 -7.69 -11.69 -6.41
N PRO A 14 -8.37 -11.52 -7.55
CA PRO A 14 -8.89 -12.65 -8.32
C PRO A 14 -7.75 -13.59 -8.76
N PRO A 15 -8.01 -14.91 -8.85
CA PRO A 15 -7.04 -15.86 -9.36
C PRO A 15 -6.51 -15.44 -10.74
N HIS A 16 -5.21 -15.62 -10.97
CA HIS A 16 -4.51 -15.25 -12.21
C HIS A 16 -4.29 -13.74 -12.45
N HIS A 17 -4.65 -12.88 -11.48
CA HIS A 17 -4.40 -11.43 -11.55
C HIS A 17 -3.26 -10.97 -10.62
N GLU A 18 -2.56 -11.88 -9.96
CA GLU A 18 -1.56 -11.60 -8.92
C GLU A 18 -0.39 -10.78 -9.49
N ALA A 19 0.13 -11.17 -10.65
CA ALA A 19 1.24 -10.44 -11.30
C ALA A 19 0.82 -9.03 -11.71
N ALA A 20 -0.39 -8.87 -12.26
CA ALA A 20 -0.92 -7.57 -12.64
C ALA A 20 -1.14 -6.67 -11.40
N PHE A 21 -1.64 -7.25 -10.31
CA PHE A 21 -1.81 -6.56 -9.03
C PHE A 21 -0.47 -6.08 -8.46
N VAL A 22 0.56 -6.93 -8.44
CA VAL A 22 1.89 -6.56 -7.95
C VAL A 22 2.47 -5.40 -8.77
N ASN A 23 2.30 -5.42 -10.10
CA ASN A 23 2.74 -4.32 -10.96
C ASN A 23 1.99 -3.02 -10.64
N LEU A 24 0.66 -3.08 -10.54
CA LEU A 24 -0.16 -1.91 -10.20
C LEU A 24 0.22 -1.32 -8.82
N TRP A 25 0.41 -2.17 -7.82
CA TRP A 25 0.86 -1.75 -6.50
C TRP A 25 2.26 -1.11 -6.55
N THR A 26 3.17 -1.69 -7.33
CA THR A 26 4.53 -1.15 -7.50
C THR A 26 4.51 0.23 -8.14
N GLU A 27 3.69 0.44 -9.17
CA GLU A 27 3.51 1.77 -9.77
C GLU A 27 2.92 2.79 -8.78
N ALA A 28 1.96 2.36 -7.95
CA ALA A 28 1.40 3.20 -6.90
C ALA A 28 2.44 3.56 -5.82
N LEU A 29 3.32 2.61 -5.48
CA LEU A 29 4.46 2.85 -4.59
C LEU A 29 5.41 3.90 -5.17
N GLU A 30 5.79 3.78 -6.44
CA GLU A 30 6.70 4.74 -7.09
C GLU A 30 6.11 6.15 -7.20
N ARG A 31 4.77 6.28 -7.25
CA ARG A 31 4.11 7.58 -7.11
C ARG A 31 4.14 8.08 -5.67
N SER A 32 3.77 7.23 -4.71
CA SER A 32 3.73 7.58 -3.27
C SER A 32 5.09 8.04 -2.74
N LYS A 33 6.18 7.42 -3.20
CA LYS A 33 7.58 7.81 -2.86
C LYS A 33 7.93 9.26 -3.18
N LYS A 34 7.18 9.92 -4.08
CA LYS A 34 7.40 11.30 -4.48
C LYS A 34 6.55 12.30 -3.70
N GLU A 35 5.63 11.81 -2.87
CA GLU A 35 4.71 12.64 -2.11
C GLU A 35 5.33 13.08 -0.77
N PRO A 36 5.11 14.33 -0.34
CA PRO A 36 5.54 14.79 0.97
C PRO A 36 4.94 13.95 2.10
N GLY A 37 5.77 13.59 3.09
CA GLY A 37 5.34 12.84 4.26
C GLY A 37 5.18 11.33 4.07
N PHE A 38 5.49 10.79 2.88
CA PHE A 38 5.66 9.35 2.70
C PHE A 38 6.95 8.87 3.39
N ILE A 39 6.88 7.79 4.16
CA ILE A 39 8.05 7.20 4.86
C ILE A 39 8.50 5.92 4.13
N ASP A 40 7.67 4.89 4.14
CA ASP A 40 7.91 3.63 3.43
C ASP A 40 6.60 2.87 3.14
N ALA A 41 6.71 1.80 2.36
CA ALA A 41 5.67 0.79 2.29
C ALA A 41 6.24 -0.60 1.96
N LYS A 42 5.54 -1.64 2.44
CA LYS A 42 5.85 -3.04 2.16
C LYS A 42 4.58 -3.80 1.78
N LEU A 43 4.63 -4.46 0.63
CA LEU A 43 3.63 -5.45 0.23
C LEU A 43 4.00 -6.81 0.78
N HIS A 44 3.14 -7.37 1.61
CA HIS A 44 3.27 -8.72 2.14
C HIS A 44 2.39 -9.65 1.32
N LYS A 45 2.91 -10.83 1.01
CA LYS A 45 2.17 -11.91 0.36
C LYS A 45 1.95 -13.05 1.36
N SER A 46 0.74 -13.57 1.44
CA SER A 46 0.42 -14.78 2.21
C SER A 46 1.22 -15.98 1.68
N LEU A 47 1.63 -16.85 2.61
CA LEU A 47 2.20 -18.15 2.27
C LEU A 47 1.11 -19.22 2.04
N ASP A 48 -0.10 -19.00 2.57
CA ASP A 48 -1.25 -19.85 2.29
C ASP A 48 -1.86 -19.44 0.93
N PRO A 49 -1.86 -20.34 -0.08
CA PRO A 49 -2.42 -20.07 -1.39
C PRO A 49 -3.95 -19.92 -1.40
N ASN A 50 -4.64 -20.26 -0.30
CA ASN A 50 -6.10 -20.16 -0.16
C ASN A 50 -6.52 -18.96 0.71
N ALA A 51 -5.59 -18.09 1.10
CA ALA A 51 -5.91 -16.93 1.92
C ALA A 51 -6.88 -15.99 1.21
N ARG A 52 -7.97 -15.59 1.88
CA ARG A 52 -8.94 -14.62 1.36
C ARG A 52 -8.29 -13.29 0.96
N PHE A 53 -7.27 -12.87 1.72
CA PHE A 53 -6.48 -11.67 1.49
C PHE A 53 -5.03 -12.06 1.28
N GLU A 54 -4.68 -12.44 0.05
CA GLU A 54 -3.34 -12.90 -0.29
C GLU A 54 -2.30 -11.78 -0.17
N PHE A 55 -2.71 -10.51 -0.29
CA PHE A 55 -1.79 -9.36 -0.23
C PHE A 55 -2.20 -8.34 0.83
N ILE A 56 -1.21 -7.87 1.59
CA ILE A 56 -1.37 -6.83 2.61
C ILE A 56 -0.32 -5.75 2.39
N ASN A 57 -0.75 -4.53 2.08
CA ASN A 57 0.14 -3.37 2.08
C ASN A 57 0.18 -2.75 3.47
N VAL A 58 1.38 -2.51 3.98
CA VAL A 58 1.63 -1.71 5.18
C VAL A 58 2.47 -0.52 4.77
N ALA A 59 1.92 0.70 4.87
CA ALA A 59 2.60 1.93 4.49
C ALA A 59 2.63 2.92 5.65
N HIS A 60 3.79 3.54 5.89
CA HIS A 60 3.99 4.51 6.96
C HIS A 60 4.00 5.92 6.38
N TRP A 61 3.30 6.82 7.07
CA TRP A 61 3.22 8.24 6.72
C TRP A 61 3.47 9.08 7.95
N GLU A 62 4.04 10.27 7.75
CA GLU A 62 4.32 11.21 8.84
C GLU A 62 3.04 11.73 9.50
N SER A 63 1.91 11.78 8.77
CA SER A 63 0.59 12.14 9.30
C SER A 63 -0.55 11.70 8.39
N GLU A 64 -1.77 11.64 8.92
CA GLU A 64 -2.99 11.41 8.15
C GLU A 64 -3.20 12.46 7.04
N ALA A 65 -2.93 13.74 7.33
CA ALA A 65 -3.08 14.82 6.36
C ALA A 65 -2.11 14.70 5.17
N ALA A 66 -0.87 14.22 5.42
CA ALA A 66 0.09 13.95 4.35
C ALA A 66 -0.40 12.81 3.44
N TRP A 67 -0.98 11.76 4.03
CA TRP A 67 -1.60 10.68 3.26
C TRP A 67 -2.80 11.19 2.44
N GLN A 68 -3.75 11.93 3.03
CA GLN A 68 -4.92 12.46 2.30
C GLN A 68 -4.49 13.33 1.11
N ALA A 69 -3.55 14.26 1.31
CA ALA A 69 -3.05 15.13 0.24
C ALA A 69 -2.39 14.38 -0.93
N ALA A 70 -1.81 13.20 -0.67
CA ALA A 70 -1.23 12.35 -1.70
C ALA A 70 -2.28 11.66 -2.58
N PHE A 71 -3.50 11.41 -2.07
CA PHE A 71 -4.54 10.60 -2.72
C PHE A 71 -5.81 11.37 -3.12
N ASP A 72 -5.99 12.61 -2.65
CA ASP A 72 -7.11 13.50 -3.00
C ASP A 72 -6.91 14.31 -4.31
N LYS A 73 -5.97 13.88 -5.19
CA LYS A 73 -5.62 14.59 -6.43
C LYS A 73 -6.47 14.17 -7.63
#